data_AF-A0A7X4AD34-F1
#
_entry.id   AF-A0A7X4AD34-F1
#
_cell.length_a   1.000
_cell.length_b   1.000
_cell.length_c   1.000
_cell.angle_alpha   90.00
_cell.angle_beta   90.00
_cell.angle_gamma   90.00
#
_symmetry.space_group_name_H-M   'P 1'
#
loop_
_entity.id
_entity.type
_entity.pdbx_description
1 polymer ?
#
loop_
_entity_poly.entity_id
_entity_poly.type
_entity_poly.pdbx_seq_one_letter_code
_entity_poly.pdbx_strand_id
1 'polypeptide(L)'
;MRGNRLTGPIPPELGGLAGLRWLDLGANDLTGQVPSELGGLASLLLLQLDRNRLGGAIPPEIGNLVQLESLSLRENELTGSLPPELGDMAALRLLYLGNNAGLSGALPSDLTALAALDELHLTGTDLCAPADVGFREWLADVRFARVRPCGAGAVTSAYLTQAVQSAAFPVPLVAGRDALLRVFVTAPGATSEGIPRVRAMFYQDGVETHTVDIPGSATPIPTELADAEASLAKSANVTIPGSVIQPGLEFVIEVDPDGTLDPALGVANRIPETGRASVQVAAMPVLDLTFVPFLRAQDADSSIVEIARAVAADPDTDEMLRDTRTMLPVHDLDVKAHEPVLTSTTSVFALIGQTGLVRRMEGGTGYYMGIMPERVVGGQSGVASLGGRVGFSVADPFVIAHELGHNLSLRHAPCGGAGGPDRAFPQANGSIGVWGYDPRGGGALVAPHVRDVMSYCGPPRWISGCRTA
;
A
#
# COMPACT_ATOMS: atom_id res chain seq x y z
N MET A 1 0.36 0.13 32.58
CA MET A 1 0.10 -1.31 32.80
C MET A 1 0.06 -2.10 31.48
N ARG A 2 0.92 -1.74 30.52
CA ARG A 2 1.01 -2.44 29.24
C ARG A 2 1.54 -3.87 29.40
N GLY A 3 0.97 -4.86 28.70
CA GLY A 3 1.59 -6.20 28.61
C GLY A 3 1.48 -7.05 29.88
N ASN A 4 0.42 -6.90 30.68
CA ASN A 4 0.28 -7.55 31.99
C ASN A 4 -0.77 -8.66 32.03
N ARG A 5 -1.37 -9.04 30.89
CA ARG A 5 -2.44 -10.06 30.80
C ARG A 5 -3.63 -9.74 31.73
N LEU A 6 -3.91 -8.45 31.94
CA LEU A 6 -5.07 -8.02 32.71
C LEU A 6 -6.35 -8.44 31.96
N THR A 7 -7.35 -8.93 32.70
CA THR A 7 -8.63 -9.38 32.15
C THR A 7 -9.80 -8.64 32.80
N GLY A 8 -10.99 -8.75 32.20
CA GLY A 8 -12.20 -8.09 32.69
C GLY A 8 -12.35 -6.65 32.17
N PRO A 9 -13.41 -5.94 32.60
CA PRO A 9 -13.68 -4.59 32.15
C PRO A 9 -12.72 -3.56 32.73
N ILE A 10 -12.54 -2.45 32.01
CA ILE A 10 -11.88 -1.27 32.55
C ILE A 10 -12.75 -0.71 33.68
N PRO A 11 -12.23 -0.54 34.91
CA PRO A 11 -13.01 0.01 36.01
C PRO A 11 -13.40 1.48 35.75
N PRO A 12 -14.69 1.86 35.83
CA PRO A 12 -15.13 3.24 35.62
C PRO A 12 -14.53 4.21 36.65
N GLU A 13 -14.15 3.72 37.84
CA GLU A 13 -13.53 4.52 38.90
C GLU A 13 -12.20 5.17 38.49
N LEU A 14 -11.54 4.65 37.45
CA LEU A 14 -10.36 5.28 36.86
C LEU A 14 -10.65 6.70 36.38
N GLY A 15 -11.87 7.01 35.96
CA GLY A 15 -12.31 8.34 35.54
C GLY A 15 -12.19 9.42 36.63
N GLY A 16 -12.15 9.02 37.90
CA GLY A 16 -12.00 9.94 39.04
C GLY A 16 -10.57 10.43 39.29
N LEU A 17 -9.57 9.94 38.54
CA LEU A 17 -8.16 10.25 38.75
C LEU A 17 -7.76 11.58 38.07
N ALA A 18 -8.28 12.70 38.56
CA ALA A 18 -8.17 14.03 37.92
C ALA A 18 -6.74 14.51 37.57
N GLY A 19 -5.71 14.01 38.26
CA GLY A 19 -4.30 14.34 38.00
C GLY A 19 -3.57 13.38 37.05
N LEU A 20 -4.24 12.36 36.52
CA LEU A 20 -3.63 11.35 35.66
C LEU A 20 -3.29 11.96 34.29
N ARG A 21 -2.03 11.79 33.88
CA ARG A 21 -1.52 12.31 32.58
C ARG A 21 -1.30 11.24 31.53
N TRP A 22 -0.96 10.03 31.94
CA TRP A 22 -0.72 8.90 31.04
C TRP A 22 -1.47 7.67 31.56
N LEU A 23 -2.38 7.14 30.74
CA LEU A 23 -3.06 5.89 30.99
C LEU A 23 -2.75 4.91 29.86
N ASP A 24 -1.85 3.95 30.12
CA ASP A 24 -1.50 2.88 29.19
C ASP A 24 -1.96 1.53 29.74
N LEU A 25 -3.04 1.01 29.15
CA LEU A 25 -3.62 -0.31 29.40
C LEU A 25 -3.47 -1.23 28.17
N GLY A 26 -2.63 -0.87 27.20
CA GLY A 26 -2.52 -1.62 25.95
C GLY A 26 -1.89 -3.01 26.12
N ALA A 27 -2.06 -3.87 25.12
CA ALA A 27 -1.55 -5.23 25.10
C ALA A 27 -1.94 -6.05 26.36
N ASN A 28 -3.23 -6.09 26.67
CA ASN A 28 -3.81 -6.92 27.72
C ASN A 28 -4.97 -7.75 27.14
N ASP A 29 -5.74 -8.42 27.99
CA ASP A 29 -6.93 -9.21 27.65
C ASP A 29 -8.20 -8.55 28.22
N LEU A 30 -8.23 -7.22 28.30
CA LEU A 30 -9.37 -6.46 28.84
C LEU A 30 -10.58 -6.60 27.92
N THR A 31 -11.77 -6.73 28.51
CA THR A 31 -13.04 -6.98 27.81
C THR A 31 -14.08 -5.90 28.13
N GLY A 32 -15.28 -5.97 27.55
CA GLY A 32 -16.34 -5.01 27.84
C GLY A 32 -16.16 -3.68 27.10
N GLN A 33 -16.89 -2.65 27.50
CA GLN A 33 -16.89 -1.35 26.84
C GLN A 33 -15.81 -0.42 27.39
N VAL A 34 -15.44 0.58 26.60
CA VAL A 34 -14.69 1.74 27.11
C VAL A 34 -15.64 2.51 28.04
N PRO A 35 -15.30 2.74 29.33
CA PRO A 35 -16.17 3.48 30.24
C PRO A 35 -16.24 4.96 29.87
N SER A 36 -17.45 5.52 29.86
CA SER A 36 -17.68 6.97 29.63
C SER A 36 -16.97 7.85 30.66
N GLU A 37 -16.77 7.34 31.87
CA GLU A 37 -16.14 8.01 32.99
C GLU A 37 -14.69 8.37 32.71
N LEU A 38 -14.02 7.68 31.77
CA LEU A 38 -12.67 8.06 31.34
C LEU A 38 -12.64 9.47 30.72
N GLY A 39 -13.76 9.98 30.22
CA GLY A 39 -13.91 11.38 29.79
C GLY A 39 -13.71 12.41 30.90
N GLY A 40 -13.76 11.99 32.18
CA GLY A 40 -13.48 12.85 33.33
C GLY A 40 -12.00 13.14 33.59
N LEU A 41 -11.08 12.49 32.86
CA LEU A 41 -9.63 12.62 33.03
C LEU A 41 -9.09 13.90 32.37
N ALA A 42 -9.52 15.07 32.85
CA ALA A 42 -9.25 16.37 32.21
C ALA A 42 -7.76 16.73 32.01
N SER A 43 -6.83 16.10 32.75
CA SER A 43 -5.37 16.32 32.63
C SER A 43 -4.66 15.28 31.73
N LEU A 44 -5.40 14.38 31.09
CA LEU A 44 -4.82 13.26 30.36
C LEU A 44 -4.22 13.73 29.03
N LEU A 45 -2.99 13.29 28.77
CA LEU A 45 -2.24 13.57 27.55
C LEU A 45 -2.17 12.34 26.64
N LEU A 46 -2.25 11.14 27.21
CA LEU A 46 -2.12 9.88 26.48
C LEU A 46 -3.07 8.82 27.05
N LEU A 47 -3.86 8.24 26.15
CA LEU A 47 -4.75 7.13 26.43
C LEU A 47 -4.45 5.99 25.44
N GLN A 48 -3.83 4.92 25.93
CA GLN A 48 -3.52 3.73 25.14
C GLN A 48 -4.32 2.55 25.65
N LEU A 49 -5.31 2.13 24.86
CA LEU A 49 -6.15 0.95 25.09
C LEU A 49 -5.96 -0.09 23.97
N ASP A 50 -4.89 0.03 23.16
CA ASP A 50 -4.63 -0.83 22.00
C ASP A 50 -4.43 -2.29 22.37
N ARG A 51 -4.77 -3.23 21.48
CA ARG A 51 -4.52 -4.67 21.68
C ARG A 51 -5.18 -5.20 22.95
N ASN A 52 -6.50 -5.08 22.99
CA ASN A 52 -7.37 -5.68 23.99
C ASN A 52 -8.56 -6.35 23.27
N ARG A 53 -9.61 -6.71 24.01
CA ARG A 53 -10.87 -7.25 23.49
C ARG A 53 -12.03 -6.33 23.88
N LEU A 54 -11.78 -5.02 23.85
CA LEU A 54 -12.79 -4.02 24.18
C LEU A 54 -13.80 -3.94 23.03
N GLY A 55 -15.09 -3.93 23.35
CA GLY A 55 -16.17 -3.91 22.36
C GLY A 55 -17.17 -2.78 22.60
N GLY A 56 -18.21 -2.72 21.77
CA GLY A 56 -19.21 -1.65 21.82
C GLY A 56 -18.72 -0.33 21.22
N ALA A 57 -19.55 0.70 21.33
CA ALA A 57 -19.27 2.02 20.78
C ALA A 57 -18.22 2.78 21.60
N ILE A 58 -17.50 3.68 20.92
CA ILE A 58 -16.66 4.67 21.58
C ILE A 58 -17.59 5.68 22.28
N PRO A 59 -17.48 5.88 23.60
CA PRO A 59 -18.31 6.86 24.30
C PRO A 59 -18.00 8.29 23.81
N PRO A 60 -19.02 9.13 23.57
CA PRO A 60 -18.82 10.52 23.19
C PRO A 60 -18.06 11.33 24.24
N GLU A 61 -18.13 10.93 25.52
CA GLU A 61 -17.44 11.59 26.63
C GLU A 61 -15.91 11.56 26.49
N ILE A 62 -15.35 10.68 25.67
CA ILE A 62 -13.92 10.69 25.34
C ILE A 62 -13.51 12.02 24.66
N GLY A 63 -14.44 12.68 23.95
CA GLY A 63 -14.25 14.01 23.37
C GLY A 63 -13.94 15.12 24.39
N ASN A 64 -14.31 14.92 25.67
CA ASN A 64 -14.03 15.88 26.75
C ASN A 64 -12.53 15.97 27.10
N LEU A 65 -11.70 15.05 26.61
CA LEU A 65 -10.26 15.01 26.88
C LEU A 65 -9.49 16.01 26.02
N VAL A 66 -9.78 17.30 26.18
CA VAL A 66 -9.26 18.39 25.33
C VAL A 66 -7.73 18.58 25.38
N GLN A 67 -7.05 18.02 26.39
CA GLN A 67 -5.58 18.02 26.50
C GLN A 67 -4.92 16.77 25.90
N LEU A 68 -5.70 15.79 25.44
CA LEU A 68 -5.17 14.52 24.98
C LEU A 68 -4.43 14.71 23.66
N GLU A 69 -3.18 14.28 23.61
CA GLU A 69 -2.34 14.35 22.41
C GLU A 69 -2.35 13.03 21.63
N SER A 70 -2.55 11.90 22.32
CA SER A 70 -2.57 10.57 21.69
C SER A 70 -3.67 9.68 22.24
N LEU A 71 -4.55 9.24 21.33
CA LEU A 71 -5.59 8.25 21.57
C LEU A 71 -5.32 7.01 20.71
N SER A 72 -5.20 5.85 21.37
CA SER A 72 -5.02 4.57 20.68
C SER A 72 -6.03 3.55 21.16
N LEU A 73 -6.93 3.17 20.25
CA LEU A 73 -7.98 2.17 20.43
C LEU A 73 -7.84 1.01 19.44
N ARG A 74 -6.77 0.98 18.64
CA ARG A 74 -6.56 -0.02 17.59
C ARG A 74 -6.49 -1.45 18.12
N GLU A 75 -6.76 -2.42 17.25
CA GLU A 75 -6.70 -3.85 17.59
C GLU A 75 -7.60 -4.19 18.79
N ASN A 76 -8.90 -3.90 18.63
CA ASN A 76 -9.98 -4.19 19.59
C ASN A 76 -11.20 -4.72 18.81
N GLU A 77 -12.34 -4.86 19.49
CA GLU A 77 -13.62 -5.34 18.96
C GLU A 77 -14.68 -4.21 18.95
N LEU A 78 -14.26 -2.94 18.82
CA LEU A 78 -15.15 -1.77 18.87
C LEU A 78 -16.11 -1.74 17.68
N THR A 79 -17.31 -1.20 17.92
CA THR A 79 -18.42 -1.19 16.96
C THR A 79 -19.07 0.19 16.83
N GLY A 80 -19.84 0.38 15.76
CA GLY A 80 -20.63 1.60 15.56
C GLY A 80 -19.87 2.74 14.86
N SER A 81 -20.48 3.93 14.84
CA SER A 81 -19.90 5.13 14.24
C SER A 81 -18.98 5.86 15.22
N LEU A 82 -18.11 6.74 14.69
CA LEU A 82 -17.34 7.64 15.54
C LEU A 82 -18.25 8.74 16.13
N PRO A 83 -18.09 9.09 17.41
CA PRO A 83 -18.78 10.23 17.99
C PRO A 83 -18.22 11.55 17.42
N PRO A 84 -19.07 12.52 17.03
CA PRO A 84 -18.62 13.83 16.55
C PRO A 84 -17.80 14.61 17.58
N GLU A 85 -18.00 14.35 18.88
CA GLU A 85 -17.29 14.97 20.00
C GLU A 85 -15.76 14.72 19.96
N LEU A 86 -15.28 13.74 19.18
CA LEU A 86 -13.83 13.60 18.93
C LEU A 86 -13.24 14.84 18.23
N GLY A 87 -14.05 15.63 17.53
CA GLY A 87 -13.65 16.91 16.93
C GLY A 87 -13.29 17.99 17.96
N ASP A 88 -13.75 17.87 19.20
CA ASP A 88 -13.49 18.85 20.27
C ASP A 88 -12.09 18.72 20.89
N MET A 89 -11.37 17.65 20.56
CA MET A 89 -10.07 17.31 21.14
C MET A 89 -8.93 18.11 20.49
N ALA A 90 -8.92 19.43 20.66
CA ALA A 90 -8.03 20.35 19.94
C ALA A 90 -6.51 20.07 20.07
N ALA A 91 -6.08 19.38 21.12
CA ALA A 91 -4.68 18.97 21.32
C ALA A 91 -4.31 17.64 20.64
N LEU A 92 -5.28 16.92 20.08
CA LEU A 92 -5.08 15.57 19.56
C LEU A 92 -4.20 15.58 18.32
N ARG A 93 -3.09 14.83 18.41
CA ARG A 93 -2.10 14.69 17.33
C ARG A 93 -2.16 13.32 16.69
N LEU A 94 -2.44 12.28 17.48
CA LEU A 94 -2.38 10.90 17.03
C LEU A 94 -3.68 10.18 17.39
N LEU A 95 -4.40 9.72 16.37
CA LEU A 95 -5.64 8.95 16.52
C LEU A 95 -5.51 7.59 15.84
N TYR A 96 -5.42 6.52 16.63
CA TYR A 96 -5.30 5.14 16.14
C TYR A 96 -6.58 4.34 16.41
N LEU A 97 -7.34 4.04 15.36
CA LEU A 97 -8.61 3.31 15.43
C LEU A 97 -8.59 1.99 14.63
N GLY A 98 -7.53 1.74 13.87
CA GLY A 98 -7.45 0.60 12.97
C GLY A 98 -7.65 -0.78 13.61
N ASN A 99 -7.98 -1.78 12.79
CA ASN A 99 -8.28 -3.16 13.21
C ASN A 99 -9.39 -3.21 14.26
N ASN A 100 -10.51 -2.54 13.96
CA ASN A 100 -11.78 -2.62 14.67
C ASN A 100 -12.87 -2.82 13.61
N ALA A 101 -13.09 -4.07 13.19
CA ALA A 101 -13.93 -4.37 12.03
C ALA A 101 -15.41 -3.94 12.20
N GLY A 102 -15.87 -3.73 13.44
CA GLY A 102 -17.22 -3.25 13.71
C GLY A 102 -17.39 -1.73 13.62
N LEU A 103 -16.31 -0.95 13.58
CA LEU A 103 -16.39 0.49 13.38
C LEU A 103 -16.78 0.78 11.93
N SER A 104 -17.87 1.48 11.73
CA SER A 104 -18.49 1.67 10.41
C SER A 104 -19.24 3.00 10.30
N GLY A 105 -19.54 3.39 9.07
CA GLY A 105 -20.25 4.64 8.78
C GLY A 105 -19.32 5.81 8.43
N ALA A 106 -19.92 6.98 8.22
CA ALA A 106 -19.19 8.17 7.82
C ALA A 106 -18.36 8.72 8.99
N LEU A 107 -17.14 9.18 8.69
CA LEU A 107 -16.37 10.02 9.60
C LEU A 107 -17.16 11.31 9.87
N PRO A 108 -17.31 11.73 11.14
CA PRO A 108 -17.99 12.98 11.47
C PRO A 108 -17.26 14.18 10.89
N SER A 109 -18.01 15.13 10.32
CA SER A 109 -17.45 16.38 9.78
C SER A 109 -16.69 17.20 10.82
N ASP A 110 -17.04 17.05 12.10
CA ASP A 110 -16.44 17.74 13.23
C ASP A 110 -14.95 17.42 13.40
N LEU A 111 -14.46 16.28 12.87
CA LEU A 111 -13.03 15.95 12.88
C LEU A 111 -12.18 17.00 12.16
N THR A 112 -12.76 17.77 11.22
CA THR A 112 -12.06 18.88 10.54
C THR A 112 -11.61 19.99 11.48
N ALA A 113 -12.16 20.07 12.70
CA ALA A 113 -11.71 21.00 13.73
C ALA A 113 -10.35 20.63 14.35
N LEU A 114 -9.87 19.39 14.15
CA LEU A 114 -8.60 18.90 14.67
C LEU A 114 -7.40 19.43 13.87
N ALA A 115 -7.09 20.70 14.05
CA ALA A 115 -6.00 21.38 13.34
C ALA A 115 -4.58 20.87 13.71
N ALA A 116 -4.44 20.19 14.85
CA ALA A 116 -3.17 19.63 15.33
C ALA A 116 -2.99 18.14 14.95
N LEU A 117 -3.97 17.52 14.30
CA LEU A 117 -3.94 16.10 13.99
C LEU A 117 -2.86 15.81 12.95
N ASP A 118 -1.89 15.01 13.35
CA ASP A 118 -0.73 14.66 12.56
C ASP A 118 -0.91 13.28 11.93
N GLU A 119 -1.45 12.32 12.68
CA GLU A 119 -1.69 10.95 12.20
C GLU A 119 -3.10 10.46 12.53
N LEU A 120 -3.77 9.90 11.53
CA LEU A 120 -5.07 9.25 11.66
C LEU A 120 -5.00 7.86 11.05
N HIS A 121 -5.16 6.80 11.86
CA HIS A 121 -5.04 5.41 11.38
C HIS A 121 -6.39 4.70 11.46
N LEU A 122 -6.98 4.41 10.30
CA LEU A 122 -8.33 3.84 10.16
C LEU A 122 -8.36 2.45 9.49
N THR A 123 -7.20 1.92 9.08
CA THR A 123 -7.10 0.64 8.35
C THR A 123 -7.75 -0.51 9.13
N GLY A 124 -8.52 -1.38 8.46
CA GLY A 124 -9.22 -2.48 9.13
C GLY A 124 -10.48 -2.06 9.90
N THR A 125 -11.07 -0.92 9.52
CA THR A 125 -12.43 -0.49 9.88
C THR A 125 -13.28 -0.35 8.62
N ASP A 126 -14.60 -0.30 8.76
CA ASP A 126 -15.55 -0.02 7.67
C ASP A 126 -15.95 1.47 7.60
N LEU A 127 -15.19 2.34 8.28
CA LEU A 127 -15.38 3.79 8.24
C LEU A 127 -15.14 4.35 6.83
N CYS A 128 -15.82 5.45 6.49
CA CYS A 128 -15.71 6.09 5.19
C CYS A 128 -15.62 7.62 5.33
N ALA A 129 -14.95 8.28 4.39
CA ALA A 129 -14.88 9.73 4.30
C ALA A 129 -16.14 10.30 3.62
N PRO A 130 -16.79 11.30 4.21
CA PRO A 130 -17.78 12.11 3.53
C PRO A 130 -17.23 12.69 2.22
N ALA A 131 -18.12 12.93 1.24
CA ALA A 131 -17.75 13.50 -0.05
C ALA A 131 -17.49 15.02 -0.01
N ASP A 132 -17.62 15.65 1.16
CA ASP A 132 -17.44 17.09 1.36
C ASP A 132 -16.03 17.55 1.00
N VAL A 133 -15.93 18.65 0.26
CA VAL A 133 -14.65 19.18 -0.25
C VAL A 133 -13.74 19.62 0.90
N GLY A 134 -14.29 20.33 1.90
CA GLY A 134 -13.51 20.78 3.07
C GLY A 134 -13.01 19.61 3.90
N PHE A 135 -13.82 18.56 4.04
CA PHE A 135 -13.39 17.32 4.68
C PHE A 135 -12.23 16.64 3.93
N ARG A 136 -12.32 16.59 2.59
CA ARG A 136 -11.26 16.00 1.75
C ARG A 136 -9.96 16.79 1.79
N GLU A 137 -10.04 18.12 1.80
CA GLU A 137 -8.87 19.00 1.94
C GLU A 137 -8.19 18.78 3.29
N TRP A 138 -8.97 18.81 4.38
CA TRP A 138 -8.44 18.50 5.72
C TRP A 138 -7.78 17.12 5.78
N LEU A 139 -8.44 16.10 5.23
CA LEU A 139 -7.93 14.72 5.23
C LEU A 139 -6.61 14.58 4.45
N ALA A 140 -6.42 15.38 3.38
CA ALA A 140 -5.21 15.34 2.57
C ALA A 140 -3.96 15.81 3.33
N ASP A 141 -4.14 16.66 4.35
CA ASP A 141 -3.06 17.19 5.19
C ASP A 141 -2.71 16.26 6.37
N VAL A 142 -3.58 15.30 6.70
CA VAL A 142 -3.38 14.36 7.83
C VAL A 142 -2.63 13.11 7.36
N ARG A 143 -1.51 12.76 8.02
CA ARG A 143 -0.72 11.58 7.63
C ARG A 143 -1.46 10.29 7.99
N PHE A 144 -1.25 9.27 7.18
CA PHE A 144 -1.84 7.92 7.34
C PHE A 144 -3.37 7.86 7.30
N ALA A 145 -4.06 8.96 7.03
CA ALA A 145 -5.52 9.14 7.04
C ALA A 145 -6.27 8.49 5.85
N ARG A 146 -5.82 7.30 5.42
CA ARG A 146 -6.37 6.61 4.26
C ARG A 146 -7.75 6.02 4.59
N VAL A 147 -8.79 6.52 3.92
CA VAL A 147 -10.17 6.07 4.10
C VAL A 147 -10.96 6.18 2.79
N ARG A 148 -11.82 5.20 2.52
CA ARG A 148 -12.66 5.16 1.31
C ARG A 148 -13.76 6.22 1.36
N PRO A 149 -14.25 6.77 0.23
CA PRO A 149 -15.46 7.60 0.23
C PRO A 149 -16.71 6.85 0.70
N CYS A 150 -17.63 7.55 1.36
CA CYS A 150 -18.94 7.00 1.72
C CYS A 150 -19.84 6.80 0.50
N GLY A 151 -20.75 5.82 0.58
CA GLY A 151 -21.70 5.52 -0.50
C GLY A 151 -21.16 4.58 -1.59
N ALA A 152 -19.98 3.99 -1.39
CA ALA A 152 -19.41 2.99 -2.30
C ALA A 152 -20.10 1.60 -2.20
N GLY A 153 -21.41 1.53 -2.39
CA GLY A 153 -22.16 0.29 -2.64
C GLY A 153 -22.51 0.18 -4.13
N ALA A 154 -22.40 -1.03 -4.72
CA ALA A 154 -22.63 -1.33 -6.15
C ALA A 154 -22.13 -0.25 -7.12
N VAL A 155 -20.94 0.31 -6.89
CA VAL A 155 -20.40 1.37 -7.75
C VAL A 155 -19.72 0.74 -8.95
N THR A 156 -20.29 1.02 -10.13
CA THR A 156 -19.57 0.81 -11.38
C THR A 156 -18.35 1.73 -11.35
N SER A 157 -17.16 1.15 -11.31
CA SER A 157 -15.89 1.84 -11.05
C SER A 157 -14.86 1.49 -12.11
N ALA A 158 -13.89 2.35 -12.32
CA ALA A 158 -12.76 2.07 -13.18
C ALA A 158 -11.48 2.66 -12.59
N TYR A 159 -10.37 1.93 -12.71
CA TYR A 159 -9.07 2.44 -12.33
C TYR A 159 -7.95 1.86 -13.22
N LEU A 160 -6.86 2.61 -13.30
CA LEU A 160 -5.62 2.21 -13.95
C LEU A 160 -4.63 1.72 -12.88
N THR A 161 -3.87 0.67 -13.21
CA THR A 161 -2.90 0.10 -12.29
C THR A 161 -1.66 -0.37 -13.05
N GLN A 162 -0.47 -0.01 -12.57
CA GLN A 162 0.84 -0.50 -13.07
C GLN A 162 1.47 -1.54 -12.16
N ALA A 163 1.03 -1.53 -10.91
CA ALA A 163 1.27 -2.53 -9.90
C ALA A 163 0.03 -2.50 -9.03
N VAL A 164 -0.41 -3.68 -8.59
CA VAL A 164 -1.42 -3.96 -7.57
C VAL A 164 -1.89 -2.75 -6.77
N GLN A 165 -3.08 -2.26 -7.08
CA GLN A 165 -3.75 -1.23 -6.30
C GLN A 165 -5.22 -1.59 -6.14
N SER A 166 -5.76 -1.36 -4.94
CA SER A 166 -7.19 -1.34 -4.70
C SER A 166 -7.78 -0.03 -5.21
N ALA A 167 -8.99 -0.04 -5.75
CA ALA A 167 -9.72 1.18 -6.10
C ALA A 167 -9.90 2.12 -4.89
N ALA A 168 -9.87 1.57 -3.66
CA ALA A 168 -9.96 2.33 -2.42
C ALA A 168 -8.67 3.10 -2.08
N PHE A 169 -7.52 2.75 -2.68
CA PHE A 169 -6.20 3.29 -2.32
C PHE A 169 -5.27 3.44 -3.54
N PRO A 170 -5.47 4.47 -4.39
CA PRO A 170 -4.64 4.68 -5.57
C PRO A 170 -3.20 5.06 -5.17
N VAL A 171 -2.22 4.48 -5.87
CA VAL A 171 -0.81 4.91 -5.85
C VAL A 171 -0.53 5.56 -7.22
N PRO A 172 0.18 6.70 -7.28
CA PRO A 172 0.44 7.35 -8.55
C PRO A 172 1.07 6.40 -9.57
N LEU A 173 0.56 6.43 -10.80
CA LEU A 173 1.18 5.72 -11.90
C LEU A 173 2.51 6.40 -12.25
N VAL A 174 3.49 5.62 -12.65
CA VAL A 174 4.74 6.12 -13.22
C VAL A 174 4.52 6.49 -14.69
N ALA A 175 4.82 7.72 -15.04
CA ALA A 175 4.71 8.20 -16.41
C ALA A 175 5.54 7.35 -17.40
N GLY A 176 5.01 7.15 -18.61
CA GLY A 176 5.71 6.41 -19.68
C GLY A 176 5.64 4.89 -19.56
N ARG A 177 5.00 4.32 -18.54
CA ARG A 177 4.83 2.86 -18.38
C ARG A 177 3.40 2.43 -18.69
N ASP A 178 3.27 1.27 -19.34
CA ASP A 178 1.97 0.66 -19.62
C ASP A 178 1.19 0.41 -18.32
N ALA A 179 -0.12 0.67 -18.35
CA ALA A 179 -1.01 0.46 -17.21
C ALA A 179 -2.20 -0.40 -17.60
N LEU A 180 -2.65 -1.30 -16.73
CA LEU A 180 -3.88 -2.05 -16.92
C LEU A 180 -5.07 -1.19 -16.51
N LEU A 181 -5.97 -0.89 -17.44
CA LEU A 181 -7.30 -0.37 -17.12
C LEU A 181 -8.19 -1.54 -16.71
N ARG A 182 -8.78 -1.45 -15.52
CA ARG A 182 -9.84 -2.34 -15.05
C ARG A 182 -11.14 -1.57 -14.91
N VAL A 183 -12.19 -2.04 -15.57
CA VAL A 183 -13.54 -1.49 -15.47
C VAL A 183 -14.45 -2.53 -14.81
N PHE A 184 -15.02 -2.15 -13.68
CA PHE A 184 -15.91 -2.96 -12.86
C PHE A 184 -17.33 -2.51 -13.13
N VAL A 185 -18.05 -3.30 -13.90
CA VAL A 185 -19.48 -3.12 -14.13
C VAL A 185 -20.19 -3.90 -13.04
N THR A 186 -21.00 -3.24 -12.21
CA THR A 186 -21.76 -3.90 -11.13
C THR A 186 -23.26 -3.59 -11.27
N ALA A 187 -24.10 -4.52 -10.80
CA ALA A 187 -25.55 -4.34 -10.75
C ALA A 187 -26.06 -4.38 -9.31
N PRO A 188 -27.13 -3.65 -8.94
CA PRO A 188 -27.70 -3.69 -7.58
C PRO A 188 -28.26 -5.05 -7.16
N GLY A 189 -28.53 -5.94 -8.13
CA GLY A 189 -29.06 -7.28 -7.91
C GLY A 189 -28.41 -8.31 -8.82
N ALA A 190 -28.50 -9.58 -8.43
CA ALA A 190 -27.92 -10.67 -9.20
C ALA A 190 -28.58 -10.79 -10.59
N THR A 191 -27.76 -11.01 -11.62
CA THR A 191 -28.21 -11.15 -13.00
C THR A 191 -27.41 -12.23 -13.74
N SER A 192 -27.97 -12.79 -14.79
CA SER A 192 -27.27 -13.66 -15.75
C SER A 192 -26.68 -12.90 -16.93
N GLU A 193 -26.96 -11.60 -17.05
CA GLU A 193 -26.39 -10.76 -18.11
C GLU A 193 -24.87 -10.68 -17.99
N GLY A 194 -24.22 -10.76 -19.13
CA GLY A 194 -22.77 -10.68 -19.24
C GLY A 194 -22.26 -9.25 -19.05
N ILE A 195 -20.99 -9.10 -18.69
CA ILE A 195 -20.31 -7.80 -18.71
C ILE A 195 -20.38 -7.23 -20.15
N PRO A 196 -20.94 -6.04 -20.36
CA PRO A 196 -21.15 -5.48 -21.69
C PRO A 196 -19.83 -5.00 -22.32
N ARG A 197 -19.90 -4.56 -23.58
CA ARG A 197 -18.83 -3.80 -24.21
C ARG A 197 -18.61 -2.50 -23.44
N VAL A 198 -17.35 -2.08 -23.34
CA VAL A 198 -16.97 -0.84 -22.67
C VAL A 198 -16.08 -0.03 -23.58
N ARG A 199 -16.25 1.30 -23.61
CA ARG A 199 -15.35 2.23 -24.30
C ARG A 199 -14.65 3.10 -23.29
N ALA A 200 -13.32 3.16 -23.36
CA ALA A 200 -12.51 4.06 -22.55
C ALA A 200 -11.93 5.17 -23.43
N MET A 201 -12.11 6.41 -23.00
CA MET A 201 -11.63 7.62 -23.64
C MET A 201 -10.72 8.37 -22.67
N PHE A 202 -9.52 8.72 -23.14
CA PHE A 202 -8.49 9.37 -22.35
C PHE A 202 -8.21 10.77 -22.86
N TYR A 203 -7.96 11.66 -21.92
CA TYR A 203 -7.75 13.07 -22.16
C TYR A 203 -6.44 13.52 -21.55
N GLN A 204 -5.72 14.35 -22.28
CA GLN A 204 -4.54 15.05 -21.81
C GLN A 204 -4.82 16.54 -21.88
N ASP A 205 -4.76 17.24 -20.75
CA ASP A 205 -4.99 18.69 -20.65
C ASP A 205 -6.28 19.14 -21.36
N GLY A 206 -7.35 18.34 -21.21
CA GLY A 206 -8.66 18.63 -21.78
C GLY A 206 -8.93 18.04 -23.17
N VAL A 207 -7.90 17.60 -23.91
CA VAL A 207 -8.00 17.10 -25.30
C VAL A 207 -8.04 15.59 -25.33
N GLU A 208 -8.94 14.99 -26.11
CA GLU A 208 -8.98 13.53 -26.29
C GLU A 208 -7.75 13.06 -27.05
N THR A 209 -6.99 12.14 -26.47
CA THR A 209 -5.72 11.66 -27.04
C THR A 209 -5.73 10.17 -27.36
N HIS A 210 -6.57 9.39 -26.67
CA HIS A 210 -6.60 7.94 -26.85
C HIS A 210 -8.00 7.39 -26.55
N THR A 211 -8.47 6.47 -27.39
CA THR A 211 -9.76 5.80 -27.22
C THR A 211 -9.59 4.32 -27.51
N VAL A 212 -10.14 3.47 -26.65
CA VAL A 212 -10.04 2.01 -26.76
C VAL A 212 -11.36 1.34 -26.40
N ASP A 213 -11.76 0.37 -27.22
CA ASP A 213 -12.95 -0.43 -27.01
C ASP A 213 -12.56 -1.79 -26.39
N ILE A 214 -13.20 -2.14 -25.28
CA ILE A 214 -13.01 -3.42 -24.56
C ILE A 214 -14.22 -4.31 -24.87
N PRO A 215 -14.01 -5.52 -25.41
CA PRO A 215 -15.11 -6.42 -25.74
C PRO A 215 -15.83 -6.89 -24.48
N GLY A 216 -17.15 -7.11 -24.61
CA GLY A 216 -17.96 -7.72 -23.55
C GLY A 216 -17.57 -9.18 -23.30
N SER A 217 -18.04 -9.73 -22.17
CA SER A 217 -17.78 -11.11 -21.79
C SER A 217 -19.04 -11.79 -21.27
N ALA A 218 -19.10 -13.12 -21.37
CA ALA A 218 -20.22 -13.92 -20.85
C ALA A 218 -20.23 -14.03 -19.31
N THR A 219 -19.24 -13.46 -18.62
CA THR A 219 -19.19 -13.48 -17.15
C THR A 219 -20.35 -12.66 -16.60
N PRO A 220 -21.17 -13.20 -15.69
CA PRO A 220 -22.27 -12.46 -15.08
C PRO A 220 -21.80 -11.19 -14.38
N ILE A 221 -22.57 -10.11 -14.52
CA ILE A 221 -22.31 -8.83 -13.85
C ILE A 221 -22.33 -9.03 -12.31
N PRO A 222 -21.24 -8.73 -11.58
CA PRO A 222 -21.19 -8.86 -10.13
C PRO A 222 -22.11 -7.88 -9.40
N THR A 223 -22.54 -8.23 -8.19
CA THR A 223 -23.32 -7.33 -7.32
C THR A 223 -22.46 -6.44 -6.44
N GLU A 224 -21.24 -6.88 -6.13
CA GLU A 224 -20.32 -6.19 -5.24
C GLU A 224 -18.96 -5.97 -5.91
N LEU A 225 -18.35 -4.81 -5.66
CA LEU A 225 -17.05 -4.46 -6.22
C LEU A 225 -15.92 -5.37 -5.70
N ALA A 226 -15.96 -5.73 -4.41
CA ALA A 226 -14.95 -6.60 -3.80
C ALA A 226 -14.89 -7.99 -4.47
N ASP A 227 -16.05 -8.52 -4.88
CA ASP A 227 -16.13 -9.79 -5.59
C ASP A 227 -15.56 -9.71 -7.01
N ALA A 228 -15.67 -8.53 -7.64
CA ALA A 228 -15.16 -8.23 -8.97
C ALA A 228 -13.64 -7.95 -8.96
N GLU A 229 -13.13 -7.23 -7.95
CA GLU A 229 -11.71 -6.95 -7.78
C GLU A 229 -10.86 -8.22 -7.69
N ALA A 230 -11.39 -9.27 -7.07
CA ALA A 230 -10.74 -10.57 -6.88
C ALA A 230 -10.48 -11.38 -8.17
N SER A 231 -11.00 -10.98 -9.34
CA SER A 231 -10.83 -11.71 -10.59
C SER A 231 -10.83 -10.82 -11.84
N LEU A 232 -9.90 -11.05 -12.77
CA LEU A 232 -9.93 -10.38 -14.08
C LEU A 232 -11.17 -10.77 -14.89
N ALA A 233 -11.65 -12.00 -14.77
CA ALA A 233 -12.83 -12.45 -15.53
C ALA A 233 -14.10 -11.65 -15.18
N LYS A 234 -14.15 -11.06 -13.97
CA LYS A 234 -15.27 -10.27 -13.45
C LYS A 234 -15.12 -8.76 -13.71
N SER A 235 -14.22 -8.37 -14.62
CA SER A 235 -14.00 -6.98 -15.03
C SER A 235 -13.72 -6.91 -16.53
N ALA A 236 -14.00 -5.76 -17.15
CA ALA A 236 -13.52 -5.48 -18.49
C ALA A 236 -12.10 -4.89 -18.37
N ASN A 237 -11.12 -5.48 -19.06
CA ASN A 237 -9.70 -5.16 -18.87
C ASN A 237 -9.00 -4.88 -20.19
N VAL A 238 -8.09 -3.91 -20.22
CA VAL A 238 -7.23 -3.63 -21.36
C VAL A 238 -5.93 -2.96 -20.91
N THR A 239 -4.82 -3.25 -21.58
CA THR A 239 -3.56 -2.55 -21.35
C THR A 239 -3.54 -1.23 -22.11
N ILE A 240 -3.31 -0.14 -21.39
CA ILE A 240 -3.12 1.20 -21.92
C ILE A 240 -1.62 1.46 -22.09
N PRO A 241 -1.17 1.85 -23.30
CA PRO A 241 0.24 2.11 -23.55
C PRO A 241 0.80 3.23 -22.67
N GLY A 242 2.06 3.12 -22.26
CA GLY A 242 2.74 4.11 -21.44
C GLY A 242 2.86 5.48 -22.08
N SER A 243 2.78 5.58 -23.41
CA SER A 243 2.69 6.85 -24.13
C SER A 243 1.43 7.66 -23.79
N VAL A 244 0.36 7.00 -23.34
CA VAL A 244 -0.88 7.65 -22.86
C VAL A 244 -0.75 8.02 -21.37
N ILE A 245 0.06 7.29 -20.60
CA ILE A 245 0.22 7.48 -19.16
C ILE A 245 1.17 8.64 -18.88
N GLN A 246 0.63 9.86 -18.80
CA GLN A 246 1.37 11.10 -18.57
C GLN A 246 0.73 11.95 -17.45
N PRO A 247 1.49 12.85 -16.78
CA PRO A 247 0.92 13.79 -15.82
C PRO A 247 -0.21 14.63 -16.43
N GLY A 248 -1.33 14.78 -15.72
CA GLY A 248 -2.51 15.48 -16.25
C GLY A 248 -3.51 14.58 -16.99
N LEU A 249 -3.29 13.26 -17.01
CA LEU A 249 -4.20 12.29 -17.60
C LEU A 249 -5.56 12.28 -16.90
N GLU A 250 -6.62 12.32 -17.71
CA GLU A 250 -7.99 12.08 -17.28
C GLU A 250 -8.64 10.99 -18.14
N PHE A 251 -9.71 10.36 -17.66
CA PHE A 251 -10.48 9.41 -18.47
C PHE A 251 -11.99 9.53 -18.27
N VAL A 252 -12.71 8.98 -19.24
CA VAL A 252 -14.14 8.71 -19.25
C VAL A 252 -14.35 7.30 -19.75
N ILE A 253 -15.24 6.55 -19.11
CA ILE A 253 -15.68 5.24 -19.55
C ILE A 253 -17.15 5.33 -19.94
N GLU A 254 -17.49 4.81 -21.11
CA GLU A 254 -18.86 4.50 -21.51
C GLU A 254 -19.08 2.99 -21.34
N VAL A 255 -20.12 2.63 -20.60
CA VAL A 255 -20.52 1.25 -20.36
C VAL A 255 -21.71 0.95 -21.25
N ASP A 256 -21.64 -0.15 -22.00
CA ASP A 256 -22.66 -0.54 -22.97
C ASP A 256 -22.98 0.57 -24.00
N PRO A 257 -21.97 1.04 -24.77
CA PRO A 257 -22.15 2.12 -25.75
C PRO A 257 -23.16 1.80 -26.86
N ASP A 258 -23.50 0.52 -27.03
CA ASP A 258 -24.43 0.03 -28.04
C ASP A 258 -25.87 -0.15 -27.48
N GLY A 259 -26.07 0.03 -26.16
CA GLY A 259 -27.38 -0.03 -25.51
C GLY A 259 -28.02 -1.42 -25.51
N THR A 260 -27.23 -2.45 -25.24
CA THR A 260 -27.65 -3.86 -25.26
C THR A 260 -28.23 -4.35 -23.93
N LEU A 261 -27.94 -3.71 -22.81
CA LEU A 261 -28.41 -4.09 -21.48
C LEU A 261 -29.82 -3.58 -21.19
N ASP A 262 -30.58 -4.36 -20.42
CA ASP A 262 -31.88 -3.92 -19.89
C ASP A 262 -31.66 -2.77 -18.88
N PRO A 263 -32.25 -1.58 -19.09
CA PRO A 263 -32.17 -0.47 -18.16
C PRO A 263 -32.64 -0.80 -16.74
N ALA A 264 -33.51 -1.80 -16.57
CA ALA A 264 -33.99 -2.24 -15.26
C ALA A 264 -32.89 -2.86 -14.37
N LEU A 265 -31.75 -3.24 -14.96
CA LEU A 265 -30.60 -3.77 -14.22
C LEU A 265 -29.88 -2.70 -13.39
N GLY A 266 -30.15 -1.41 -13.61
CA GLY A 266 -29.55 -0.33 -12.83
C GLY A 266 -28.04 -0.21 -12.98
N VAL A 267 -27.47 -0.73 -14.08
CA VAL A 267 -26.05 -0.60 -14.40
C VAL A 267 -25.77 0.82 -14.90
N ALA A 268 -24.73 1.47 -14.37
CA ALA A 268 -24.34 2.79 -14.82
C ALA A 268 -23.80 2.72 -16.27
N ASN A 269 -24.25 3.62 -17.13
CA ASN A 269 -23.81 3.71 -18.52
C ASN A 269 -22.53 4.54 -18.72
N ARG A 270 -22.02 5.17 -17.65
CA ARG A 270 -20.87 6.09 -17.72
C ARG A 270 -20.09 6.16 -16.41
N ILE A 271 -18.76 6.29 -16.48
CA ILE A 271 -17.87 6.49 -15.34
C ILE A 271 -16.85 7.61 -15.65
N PRO A 272 -16.68 8.62 -14.78
CA PRO A 272 -17.63 9.01 -13.73
C PRO A 272 -18.99 9.39 -14.35
N GLU A 273 -20.06 9.51 -13.57
CA GLU A 273 -21.38 9.89 -14.09
C GLU A 273 -21.36 11.27 -14.79
N THR A 274 -20.57 12.21 -14.25
CA THR A 274 -20.38 13.56 -14.80
C THR A 274 -18.91 13.93 -14.85
N GLY A 275 -18.51 14.75 -15.83
CA GLY A 275 -17.13 15.22 -15.94
C GLY A 275 -16.16 14.11 -16.35
N ARG A 276 -14.92 14.18 -15.85
CA ARG A 276 -13.83 13.25 -16.14
C ARG A 276 -13.14 12.84 -14.84
N ALA A 277 -12.59 11.64 -14.79
CA ALA A 277 -11.82 11.18 -13.65
C ALA A 277 -10.33 11.47 -13.88
N SER A 278 -9.71 12.24 -12.98
CA SER A 278 -8.27 12.49 -13.03
C SER A 278 -7.48 11.29 -12.52
N VAL A 279 -6.35 11.01 -13.17
CA VAL A 279 -5.43 9.94 -12.80
C VAL A 279 -4.19 10.57 -12.18
N GLN A 280 -3.81 10.10 -10.99
CA GLN A 280 -2.53 10.51 -10.41
C GLN A 280 -1.40 9.83 -11.18
N VAL A 281 -0.64 10.61 -11.93
CA VAL A 281 0.55 10.14 -12.66
C VAL A 281 1.75 10.97 -12.22
N ALA A 282 2.78 10.29 -11.71
CA ALA A 282 4.05 10.87 -11.28
C ALA A 282 5.13 10.61 -12.34
N ALA A 283 5.86 11.67 -12.70
CA ALA A 283 7.10 11.52 -13.45
C ALA A 283 8.21 11.05 -12.50
N MET A 284 8.75 9.86 -12.73
CA MET A 284 9.85 9.31 -11.94
C MET A 284 11.16 9.41 -12.74
N PRO A 285 12.27 9.83 -12.11
CA PRO A 285 13.57 9.83 -12.79
C PRO A 285 14.01 8.40 -13.09
N VAL A 286 14.86 8.26 -14.11
CA VAL A 286 15.66 7.04 -14.31
C VAL A 286 16.58 6.87 -13.10
N LEU A 287 16.65 5.67 -12.54
CA LEU A 287 17.55 5.37 -11.43
C LEU A 287 18.89 4.87 -11.97
N ASP A 288 19.94 5.64 -11.74
CA ASP A 288 21.30 5.20 -12.00
C ASP A 288 21.71 4.13 -10.99
N LEU A 289 21.95 2.90 -11.43
CA LEU A 289 22.31 1.75 -10.62
C LEU A 289 23.67 1.21 -11.03
N THR A 290 24.62 1.15 -10.11
CA THR A 290 25.93 0.55 -10.31
C THR A 290 26.00 -0.78 -9.60
N PHE A 291 26.20 -1.85 -10.36
CA PHE A 291 26.50 -3.18 -9.84
C PHE A 291 27.99 -3.29 -9.53
N VAL A 292 28.30 -3.69 -8.30
CA VAL A 292 29.66 -3.91 -7.80
C VAL A 292 29.85 -5.41 -7.59
N PRO A 293 30.44 -6.14 -8.55
CA PRO A 293 30.64 -7.58 -8.43
C PRO A 293 31.66 -7.87 -7.34
N PHE A 294 31.31 -8.70 -6.37
CA PHE A 294 32.26 -9.14 -5.35
C PHE A 294 32.78 -10.55 -5.64
N LEU A 295 34.11 -10.70 -5.63
CA LEU A 295 34.79 -11.98 -5.79
C LEU A 295 35.41 -12.40 -4.46
N ARG A 296 35.08 -13.60 -3.99
CA ARG A 296 35.70 -14.16 -2.77
C ARG A 296 37.15 -14.52 -3.06
N ALA A 297 38.08 -14.03 -2.24
CA ALA A 297 39.51 -14.25 -2.44
C ALA A 297 39.94 -15.73 -2.40
N GLN A 298 39.17 -16.58 -1.71
CA GLN A 298 39.47 -18.00 -1.53
C GLN A 298 38.79 -18.91 -2.57
N ASP A 299 37.72 -18.43 -3.21
CA ASP A 299 36.87 -19.19 -4.12
C ASP A 299 36.08 -18.22 -5.00
N ALA A 300 36.79 -17.62 -5.95
CA ALA A 300 36.27 -16.57 -6.81
C ALA A 300 35.37 -17.18 -7.90
N ASP A 301 34.08 -16.87 -7.83
CA ASP A 301 33.14 -17.18 -8.90
C ASP A 301 33.03 -16.00 -9.87
N SER A 302 33.70 -16.11 -11.02
CA SER A 302 33.72 -15.05 -12.03
C SER A 302 32.40 -14.88 -12.79
N SER A 303 31.42 -15.79 -12.63
CA SER A 303 30.12 -15.68 -13.31
C SER A 303 29.41 -14.38 -12.97
N ILE A 304 29.58 -13.87 -11.74
CA ILE A 304 28.96 -12.60 -11.32
C ILE A 304 29.45 -11.38 -12.09
N VAL A 305 30.69 -11.41 -12.58
CA VAL A 305 31.25 -10.34 -13.40
C VAL A 305 30.57 -10.32 -14.77
N GLU A 306 30.37 -11.50 -15.34
CA GLU A 306 29.69 -11.65 -16.63
C GLU A 306 28.19 -11.30 -16.52
N ILE A 307 27.53 -11.69 -15.41
CA ILE A 307 26.15 -11.26 -15.12
C ILE A 307 26.07 -9.73 -15.05
N ALA A 308 26.96 -9.09 -14.28
CA ALA A 308 26.96 -7.63 -14.14
C ALA A 308 27.15 -6.91 -15.48
N ARG A 309 28.09 -7.41 -16.30
CA ARG A 309 28.39 -6.86 -17.62
C ARG A 309 27.25 -7.09 -18.61
N ALA A 310 26.63 -8.27 -18.62
CA ALA A 310 25.50 -8.59 -19.48
C ALA A 310 24.33 -7.63 -19.23
N VAL A 311 23.97 -7.46 -17.95
CA VAL A 311 22.91 -6.52 -17.54
C VAL A 311 23.21 -5.08 -17.98
N ALA A 312 24.46 -4.63 -17.81
CA ALA A 312 24.85 -3.28 -18.18
C ALA A 312 25.00 -3.07 -19.70
N ALA A 313 25.21 -4.15 -20.47
CA ALA A 313 25.42 -4.08 -21.92
C ALA A 313 24.11 -4.02 -22.70
N ASP A 314 23.07 -4.72 -22.23
CA ASP A 314 21.75 -4.73 -22.87
C ASP A 314 20.62 -4.69 -21.83
N PRO A 315 20.41 -3.54 -21.16
CA PRO A 315 19.43 -3.42 -20.09
C PRO A 315 17.98 -3.63 -20.55
N ASP A 316 17.70 -3.45 -21.85
CA ASP A 316 16.35 -3.57 -22.40
C ASP A 316 15.93 -5.02 -22.63
N THR A 317 16.88 -5.91 -22.92
CA THR A 317 16.61 -7.33 -23.20
C THR A 317 17.04 -8.28 -22.08
N ASP A 318 17.87 -7.83 -21.13
CA ASP A 318 18.30 -8.64 -20.00
C ASP A 318 17.10 -9.04 -19.11
N GLU A 319 16.93 -10.36 -18.94
CA GLU A 319 15.80 -10.93 -18.20
C GLU A 319 15.82 -10.54 -16.72
N MET A 320 16.99 -10.53 -16.07
CA MET A 320 17.08 -10.20 -14.65
C MET A 320 16.74 -8.73 -14.40
N LEU A 321 17.22 -7.81 -15.24
CA LEU A 321 16.91 -6.40 -15.10
C LEU A 321 15.46 -6.09 -15.45
N ARG A 322 14.96 -6.69 -16.54
CA ARG A 322 13.55 -6.58 -16.94
C ARG A 322 12.65 -7.01 -15.79
N ASP A 323 12.94 -8.16 -15.18
CA ASP A 323 12.17 -8.73 -14.09
C ASP A 323 12.28 -7.87 -12.82
N THR A 324 13.47 -7.38 -12.47
CA THR A 324 13.67 -6.42 -11.36
C THR A 324 12.82 -5.16 -11.56
N ARG A 325 12.86 -4.56 -12.75
CA ARG A 325 12.09 -3.36 -13.12
C ARG A 325 10.58 -3.60 -13.04
N THR A 326 10.11 -4.84 -13.23
CA THR A 326 8.67 -5.17 -13.06
C THR A 326 8.14 -4.80 -11.69
N MET A 327 8.95 -5.04 -10.66
CA MET A 327 8.53 -5.01 -9.26
C MET A 327 8.70 -3.63 -8.62
N LEU A 328 9.29 -2.68 -9.34
CA LEU A 328 9.64 -1.36 -8.81
C LEU A 328 8.77 -0.24 -9.41
N PRO A 329 8.32 0.73 -8.59
CA PRO A 329 7.56 1.90 -9.04
C PRO A 329 8.51 2.97 -9.62
N VAL A 330 9.26 2.60 -10.65
CA VAL A 330 10.33 3.42 -11.24
C VAL A 330 10.14 3.50 -12.75
N HIS A 331 10.58 4.59 -13.38
CA HIS A 331 10.46 4.75 -14.82
C HIS A 331 11.40 3.76 -15.52
N ASP A 332 12.69 3.81 -15.19
CA ASP A 332 13.72 2.91 -15.69
C ASP A 332 14.90 2.75 -14.71
N LEU A 333 15.76 1.78 -14.99
CA LEU A 333 17.03 1.51 -14.30
C LEU A 333 18.19 1.64 -15.32
N ASP A 334 19.03 2.67 -15.20
CA ASP A 334 20.28 2.77 -15.97
C ASP A 334 21.37 2.00 -15.24
N VAL A 335 21.77 0.83 -15.76
CA VAL A 335 22.69 -0.07 -15.05
C VAL A 335 24.12 0.02 -15.58
N LYS A 336 25.07 0.19 -14.65
CA LYS A 336 26.52 0.15 -14.90
C LYS A 336 27.15 -1.00 -14.15
N ALA A 337 28.14 -1.64 -14.77
CA ALA A 337 28.98 -2.63 -14.11
C ALA A 337 30.29 -1.98 -13.66
N HIS A 338 30.58 -2.05 -12.36
CA HIS A 338 31.89 -1.71 -11.80
C HIS A 338 32.85 -2.89 -11.96
N GLU A 339 34.16 -2.61 -11.94
CA GLU A 339 35.19 -3.67 -11.91
C GLU A 339 35.04 -4.56 -10.67
N PRO A 340 35.40 -5.86 -10.71
CA PRO A 340 35.20 -6.73 -9.57
C PRO A 340 36.03 -6.30 -8.35
N VAL A 341 35.41 -6.37 -7.17
CA VAL A 341 36.08 -6.10 -5.90
C VAL A 341 36.38 -7.42 -5.20
N LEU A 342 37.66 -7.67 -4.93
CA LEU A 342 38.08 -8.83 -4.14
C LEU A 342 37.71 -8.62 -2.67
N THR A 343 37.13 -9.65 -2.06
CA THR A 343 36.72 -9.60 -0.66
C THR A 343 37.04 -10.90 0.06
N SER A 344 37.40 -10.78 1.34
CA SER A 344 37.65 -11.91 2.24
C SER A 344 36.53 -12.12 3.25
N THR A 345 35.52 -11.24 3.25
CA THR A 345 34.40 -11.32 4.19
C THR A 345 33.25 -12.12 3.63
N THR A 346 32.51 -12.77 4.52
CA THR A 346 31.23 -13.42 4.24
C THR A 346 30.07 -12.74 4.96
N SER A 347 30.32 -11.60 5.62
CA SER A 347 29.30 -10.82 6.29
C SER A 347 28.61 -9.86 5.32
N VAL A 348 27.29 -10.00 5.18
CA VAL A 348 26.48 -9.10 4.34
C VAL A 348 26.61 -7.62 4.76
N PHE A 349 26.73 -7.36 6.07
CA PHE A 349 26.92 -6.02 6.62
C PHE A 349 28.31 -5.43 6.27
N ALA A 350 29.32 -6.28 6.14
CA ALA A 350 30.63 -5.84 5.66
C ALA A 350 30.60 -5.56 4.16
N LEU A 351 29.87 -6.37 3.38
CA LEU A 351 29.72 -6.19 1.94
C LEU A 351 28.99 -4.88 1.60
N ILE A 352 27.86 -4.58 2.25
CA ILE A 352 27.20 -3.27 2.06
C ILE A 352 28.12 -2.09 2.47
N GLY A 353 28.94 -2.27 3.51
CA GLY A 353 29.96 -1.29 3.89
C GLY A 353 31.04 -1.07 2.82
N GLN A 354 31.48 -2.15 2.18
CA GLN A 354 32.42 -2.11 1.05
C GLN A 354 31.78 -1.47 -0.18
N THR A 355 30.52 -1.79 -0.51
CA THR A 355 29.77 -1.11 -1.58
C THR A 355 29.68 0.39 -1.33
N GLY A 356 29.39 0.80 -0.09
CA GLY A 356 29.35 2.21 0.29
C GLY A 356 30.72 2.90 0.24
N LEU A 357 31.82 2.16 0.43
CA LEU A 357 33.17 2.68 0.23
C LEU A 357 33.46 2.91 -1.26
N VAL A 358 33.14 1.94 -2.13
CA VAL A 358 33.28 2.07 -3.59
C VAL A 358 32.55 3.31 -4.08
N ARG A 359 31.25 3.43 -3.76
CA ARG A 359 30.44 4.61 -4.10
C ARG A 359 31.10 5.94 -3.70
N ARG A 360 31.64 6.02 -2.48
CA ARG A 360 32.30 7.24 -1.98
C ARG A 360 33.61 7.53 -2.68
N MET A 361 34.43 6.50 -2.98
CA MET A 361 35.71 6.67 -3.66
C MET A 361 35.52 7.15 -5.10
N GLU A 362 34.44 6.74 -5.76
CA GLU A 362 34.10 7.18 -7.11
C GLU A 362 33.36 8.52 -7.16
N GLY A 363 32.98 9.08 -6.00
CA GLY A 363 32.12 10.27 -5.95
C GLY A 363 30.72 10.03 -6.51
N GLY A 364 30.26 8.77 -6.53
CA GLY A 364 28.99 8.36 -7.12
C GLY A 364 27.79 8.93 -6.36
N THR A 365 26.84 9.50 -7.11
CA THR A 365 25.58 10.02 -6.58
C THR A 365 24.43 9.03 -6.73
N GLY A 366 24.50 8.11 -7.69
CA GLY A 366 23.54 7.04 -7.95
C GLY A 366 23.49 5.94 -6.88
N TYR A 367 22.74 4.88 -7.19
CA TYR A 367 22.59 3.69 -6.37
C TYR A 367 23.73 2.72 -6.63
N TYR A 368 24.27 2.13 -5.56
CA TYR A 368 25.32 1.12 -5.68
C TYR A 368 24.85 -0.17 -5.01
N MET A 369 24.87 -1.27 -5.77
CA MET A 369 24.46 -2.58 -5.30
C MET A 369 25.66 -3.52 -5.39
N GLY A 370 26.14 -3.98 -4.24
CA GLY A 370 27.08 -5.09 -4.19
C GLY A 370 26.39 -6.36 -4.64
N ILE A 371 26.99 -7.13 -5.55
CA ILE A 371 26.37 -8.36 -6.05
C ILE A 371 27.29 -9.58 -5.95
N MET A 372 26.68 -10.74 -5.65
CA MET A 372 27.33 -12.05 -5.62
C MET A 372 26.42 -13.11 -6.29
N PRO A 373 27.00 -14.21 -6.82
CA PRO A 373 26.21 -15.25 -7.47
C PRO A 373 25.46 -16.13 -6.47
N GLU A 374 26.02 -16.33 -5.27
CA GLU A 374 25.46 -17.19 -4.23
C GLU A 374 25.26 -16.46 -2.90
N ARG A 375 24.44 -17.06 -2.03
CA ARG A 375 24.16 -16.53 -0.69
C ARG A 375 25.44 -16.44 0.14
N VAL A 376 25.52 -15.38 0.94
CA VAL A 376 26.59 -15.24 1.93
C VAL A 376 26.41 -16.20 3.11
N VAL A 377 27.51 -16.54 3.78
CA VAL A 377 27.51 -17.47 4.93
C VAL A 377 26.54 -16.95 6.00
N GLY A 378 25.54 -17.79 6.37
CA GLY A 378 24.42 -17.39 7.24
C GLY A 378 23.07 -17.27 6.50
N GLY A 379 23.03 -17.49 5.19
CA GLY A 379 21.80 -17.70 4.41
C GLY A 379 21.08 -16.43 3.97
N GLN A 380 21.67 -15.26 4.20
CA GLN A 380 21.12 -13.97 3.77
C GLN A 380 21.37 -13.75 2.27
N SER A 381 20.32 -13.29 1.58
CA SER A 381 20.35 -13.05 0.14
C SER A 381 20.55 -11.57 -0.20
N GLY A 382 20.23 -10.65 0.71
CA GLY A 382 20.34 -9.21 0.47
C GLY A 382 20.29 -8.40 1.76
N VAL A 383 20.73 -7.14 1.67
CA VAL A 383 20.55 -6.11 2.68
C VAL A 383 20.68 -4.71 2.06
N ALA A 384 19.83 -3.79 2.47
CA ALA A 384 19.88 -2.38 2.10
C ALA A 384 20.00 -1.49 3.34
N SER A 385 20.60 -0.31 3.15
CA SER A 385 20.56 0.76 4.14
C SER A 385 19.42 1.72 3.76
N LEU A 386 18.45 1.90 4.66
CA LEU A 386 17.34 2.85 4.48
C LEU A 386 17.88 4.25 4.14
N GLY A 387 17.52 4.78 2.97
CA GLY A 387 17.97 6.08 2.48
C GLY A 387 19.42 6.17 2.01
N GLY A 388 20.18 5.05 2.02
CA GLY A 388 21.63 5.04 1.81
C GLY A 388 22.10 5.04 0.36
N ARG A 389 21.20 4.85 -0.64
CA ARG A 389 21.54 4.57 -2.05
C ARG A 389 22.57 3.43 -2.22
N VAL A 390 22.62 2.53 -1.24
CA VAL A 390 23.62 1.48 -1.14
C VAL A 390 22.93 0.21 -0.65
N GLY A 391 23.20 -0.89 -1.32
CA GLY A 391 22.70 -2.21 -0.96
C GLY A 391 23.68 -3.32 -1.31
N PHE A 392 23.30 -4.53 -0.92
CA PHE A 392 23.89 -5.77 -1.36
C PHE A 392 22.79 -6.76 -1.70
N SER A 393 22.96 -7.52 -2.77
CA SER A 393 22.03 -8.55 -3.20
C SER A 393 22.77 -9.73 -3.82
N VAL A 394 22.22 -10.93 -3.75
CA VAL A 394 22.53 -11.98 -4.72
C VAL A 394 21.96 -11.58 -6.08
N ALA A 395 22.51 -12.12 -7.17
CA ALA A 395 22.02 -11.90 -8.54
C ALA A 395 20.66 -12.60 -8.78
N ASP A 396 19.63 -12.12 -8.09
CA ASP A 396 18.25 -12.58 -8.17
C ASP A 396 17.33 -11.36 -8.31
N PRO A 397 16.43 -11.32 -9.31
CA PRO A 397 15.63 -10.14 -9.62
C PRO A 397 14.69 -9.73 -8.48
N PHE A 398 14.17 -10.70 -7.71
CA PHE A 398 13.28 -10.42 -6.58
C PHE A 398 14.05 -9.79 -5.43
N VAL A 399 15.22 -10.35 -5.10
CA VAL A 399 16.06 -9.80 -4.02
C VAL A 399 16.57 -8.41 -4.40
N ILE A 400 17.01 -8.19 -5.64
CA ILE A 400 17.45 -6.87 -6.10
C ILE A 400 16.30 -5.86 -5.98
N ALA A 401 15.10 -6.22 -6.45
CA ALA A 401 13.93 -5.34 -6.35
C ALA A 401 13.55 -5.05 -4.90
N HIS A 402 13.60 -6.03 -4.01
CA HIS A 402 13.36 -5.86 -2.58
C HIS A 402 14.33 -4.85 -1.94
N GLU A 403 15.63 -5.03 -2.16
CA GLU A 403 16.65 -4.17 -1.56
C GLU A 403 16.66 -2.76 -2.18
N LEU A 404 16.30 -2.62 -3.46
CA LEU A 404 16.02 -1.32 -4.08
C LEU A 404 14.75 -0.68 -3.51
N GLY A 405 13.72 -1.48 -3.21
CA GLY A 405 12.50 -1.04 -2.55
C GLY A 405 12.80 -0.33 -1.22
N HIS A 406 13.68 -0.89 -0.40
CA HIS A 406 14.17 -0.23 0.82
C HIS A 406 14.86 1.12 0.59
N ASN A 407 15.65 1.21 -0.47
CA ASN A 407 16.30 2.45 -0.87
C ASN A 407 15.28 3.51 -1.35
N LEU A 408 14.12 3.07 -1.83
CA LEU A 408 12.95 3.89 -2.17
C LEU A 408 11.99 4.08 -0.98
N SER A 409 12.44 3.80 0.24
CA SER A 409 11.67 3.93 1.48
C SER A 409 10.47 2.98 1.62
N LEU A 410 10.40 1.91 0.83
CA LEU A 410 9.44 0.84 1.05
C LEU A 410 9.77 0.08 2.34
N ARG A 411 8.73 -0.26 3.10
CA ARG A 411 8.82 -1.03 4.35
C ARG A 411 8.34 -2.46 4.14
N HIS A 412 8.72 -3.34 5.06
CA HIS A 412 8.29 -4.74 5.07
C HIS A 412 6.76 -4.87 5.12
N ALA A 413 6.22 -5.77 4.31
CA ALA A 413 4.81 -6.16 4.34
C ALA A 413 4.61 -7.37 5.28
N PRO A 414 3.58 -7.34 6.16
CA PRO A 414 3.18 -8.50 6.93
C PRO A 414 2.68 -9.63 6.02
N CYS A 415 2.66 -10.84 6.56
CA CYS A 415 2.46 -12.04 5.78
C CYS A 415 0.97 -12.35 5.68
N GLY A 416 0.38 -12.15 4.49
CA GLY A 416 -0.96 -12.67 4.19
C GLY A 416 -1.06 -14.17 4.52
N GLY A 417 -2.15 -14.57 5.17
CA GLY A 417 -2.40 -15.95 5.61
C GLY A 417 -2.98 -16.85 4.51
N ALA A 418 -3.39 -18.06 4.86
CA ALA A 418 -3.96 -19.06 3.94
C ALA A 418 -5.33 -18.67 3.30
N GLY A 419 -5.85 -17.49 3.62
CA GLY A 419 -7.18 -17.00 3.20
C GLY A 419 -7.20 -16.09 1.98
N GLY A 420 -6.08 -15.88 1.28
CA GLY A 420 -5.98 -14.93 0.18
C GLY A 420 -5.33 -13.60 0.60
N PRO A 421 -5.71 -12.46 -0.02
CA PRO A 421 -5.01 -11.20 0.17
C PRO A 421 -5.15 -10.80 1.61
N ASP A 422 -4.14 -10.12 2.12
CA ASP A 422 -4.35 -9.34 3.31
C ASP A 422 -5.44 -8.29 3.04
N ARG A 423 -6.58 -8.37 3.75
CA ARG A 423 -7.66 -7.39 3.63
C ARG A 423 -7.26 -6.01 4.15
N ALA A 424 -6.16 -5.92 4.90
CA ALA A 424 -5.55 -4.66 5.33
C ALA A 424 -4.54 -4.10 4.30
N PHE A 425 -4.56 -4.59 3.06
CA PHE A 425 -3.72 -4.13 1.96
C PHE A 425 -4.32 -2.92 1.21
N PRO A 426 -3.54 -1.85 0.91
CA PRO A 426 -2.17 -1.57 1.35
C PRO A 426 -2.09 -1.22 2.84
N GLN A 427 -0.99 -1.65 3.45
CA GLN A 427 -0.76 -1.51 4.88
C GLN A 427 -0.33 -0.08 5.24
N ALA A 428 -0.70 0.36 6.45
CA ALA A 428 -0.46 1.71 6.96
C ALA A 428 1.03 2.10 7.04
N ASN A 429 1.96 1.14 6.97
CA ASN A 429 3.40 1.40 7.02
C ASN A 429 4.00 1.75 5.63
N GLY A 430 3.18 1.88 4.59
CA GLY A 430 3.64 2.17 3.23
C GLY A 430 4.21 0.95 2.50
N SER A 431 4.07 -0.26 3.05
CA SER A 431 4.31 -1.46 2.28
C SER A 431 3.20 -1.59 1.24
N ILE A 432 3.59 -1.50 -0.02
CA ILE A 432 2.83 -2.08 -1.11
C ILE A 432 2.85 -3.61 -0.94
N GLY A 433 2.04 -4.29 -1.71
CA GLY A 433 1.66 -5.67 -1.49
C GLY A 433 1.29 -6.22 -2.83
N VAL A 434 1.57 -7.49 -3.06
CA VAL A 434 1.34 -8.10 -4.36
C VAL A 434 -0.01 -8.79 -4.40
N TRP A 435 -0.92 -8.21 -5.18
CA TRP A 435 -2.20 -8.70 -5.69
C TRP A 435 -2.47 -8.23 -7.14
N GLY A 436 -1.57 -8.50 -8.08
CA GLY A 436 -1.82 -8.04 -9.46
C GLY A 436 -0.68 -8.20 -10.46
N TYR A 437 -1.09 -8.93 -11.50
CA TYR A 437 -0.71 -8.94 -12.91
C TYR A 437 0.70 -8.49 -13.35
N ASP A 438 1.43 -9.43 -13.94
CA ASP A 438 2.60 -9.16 -14.77
C ASP A 438 2.16 -8.99 -16.23
N PRO A 439 2.29 -7.78 -16.82
CA PRO A 439 1.97 -7.56 -18.23
C PRO A 439 2.89 -8.32 -19.20
N ARG A 440 4.01 -8.88 -18.74
CA ARG A 440 5.03 -9.54 -19.59
C ARG A 440 4.96 -11.07 -19.60
N GLY A 441 4.44 -11.69 -18.54
CA GLY A 441 4.12 -13.12 -18.48
C GLY A 441 2.86 -13.54 -19.25
N GLY A 442 2.28 -12.64 -20.06
CA GLY A 442 1.22 -12.97 -21.01
C GLY A 442 -0.19 -13.06 -20.45
N GLY A 443 -0.58 -12.23 -19.47
CA GLY A 443 -1.99 -12.21 -19.04
C GLY A 443 -2.28 -12.77 -17.64
N ALA A 444 -1.27 -13.27 -16.93
CA ALA A 444 -1.51 -13.93 -15.66
C ALA A 444 -1.65 -12.91 -14.52
N LEU A 445 -2.79 -12.95 -13.82
CA LEU A 445 -2.87 -12.39 -12.46
C LEU A 445 -1.74 -13.02 -11.65
N VAL A 446 -0.86 -12.18 -11.11
CA VAL A 446 0.05 -12.61 -10.06
C VAL A 446 -0.83 -13.16 -8.93
N ALA A 447 -0.70 -14.45 -8.70
CA ALA A 447 -1.70 -15.19 -7.98
C ALA A 447 -1.80 -14.71 -6.52
N PRO A 448 -2.97 -14.85 -5.87
CA PRO A 448 -3.23 -14.49 -4.48
C PRO A 448 -2.17 -14.79 -3.41
N HIS A 449 -1.36 -15.81 -3.69
CA HIS A 449 -0.38 -16.41 -2.81
C HIS A 449 1.06 -16.00 -3.16
N VAL A 450 1.27 -15.27 -4.25
CA VAL A 450 2.54 -14.63 -4.58
C VAL A 450 2.66 -13.40 -3.69
N ARG A 451 3.72 -13.40 -2.89
CA ARG A 451 3.87 -12.46 -1.78
C ARG A 451 4.46 -11.15 -2.29
N ASP A 452 4.22 -10.08 -1.54
CA ASP A 452 4.78 -8.77 -1.82
C ASP A 452 6.29 -8.81 -2.03
N VAL A 453 6.82 -7.94 -2.90
CA VAL A 453 8.27 -7.77 -3.04
C VAL A 453 8.91 -7.49 -1.70
N MET A 454 8.23 -6.81 -0.76
CA MET A 454 8.66 -6.54 0.61
C MET A 454 8.11 -7.54 1.67
N SER A 455 7.57 -8.71 1.32
CA SER A 455 7.05 -9.70 2.29
C SER A 455 8.12 -10.66 2.82
N TYR A 456 7.99 -11.08 4.09
CA TYR A 456 9.04 -11.80 4.84
C TYR A 456 8.79 -13.28 5.18
N CYS A 457 7.65 -13.86 4.77
CA CYS A 457 7.33 -15.24 5.16
C CYS A 457 7.34 -16.20 3.96
N GLY A 458 7.72 -17.47 4.20
CA GLY A 458 7.55 -18.59 3.26
C GLY A 458 8.73 -18.87 2.31
N PRO A 459 8.86 -20.10 1.75
CA PRO A 459 9.96 -20.51 0.88
C PRO A 459 10.09 -19.74 -0.45
N PRO A 460 11.32 -19.40 -0.90
CA PRO A 460 12.51 -19.47 -0.08
C PRO A 460 12.38 -18.41 1.02
N ARG A 461 12.39 -18.89 2.28
CA ARG A 461 12.49 -18.02 3.44
C ARG A 461 13.80 -17.25 3.23
N TRP A 462 13.99 -16.19 3.99
CA TRP A 462 15.25 -15.42 4.03
C TRP A 462 15.35 -14.33 2.96
N ILE A 463 14.57 -13.29 3.19
CA ILE A 463 14.97 -11.93 2.86
C ILE A 463 15.09 -11.21 4.22
N SER A 464 16.20 -10.50 4.41
CA SER A 464 16.74 -9.87 5.63
C SER A 464 16.10 -10.14 7.02
N GLY A 465 16.64 -11.09 7.79
CA GLY A 465 16.28 -11.31 9.20
C GLY A 465 17.37 -10.87 10.18
N CYS A 466 17.30 -9.65 10.69
CA CYS A 466 18.01 -9.25 11.91
C CYS A 466 17.29 -9.92 13.10
N ARG A 467 17.95 -10.86 13.79
CA ARG A 467 17.46 -11.36 15.09
C ARG A 467 17.60 -10.23 16.10
N THR A 468 16.51 -9.61 16.53
CA THR A 468 16.49 -8.94 17.83
C THR A 468 16.27 -10.00 18.90
N ALA A 469 17.21 -10.04 19.84
CA ALA A 469 17.19 -10.86 21.05
C ALA A 469 16.04 -10.48 22.00
#